data_AF-A0A5C8P8Q7-F1
#
_entry.id   AF-A0A5C8P8Q7-F1
#
_cell.length_a   1.000
_cell.length_b   1.000
_cell.length_c   1.000
_cell.angle_alpha   90.00
_cell.angle_beta   90.00
_cell.angle_gamma   90.00
#
_symmetry.space_group_name_H-M   'P 1'
#
loop_
_entity.id
_entity.type
_entity.pdbx_description
1 polymer ?
#
loop_
_entity_poly.entity_id
_entity_poly.type
_entity_poly.pdbx_seq_one_letter_code
_entity_poly.pdbx_strand_id
1 'polypeptide(L)'
;MAREPRCRLTLKDYTALEALLMRCDARNDPIAPVIHDKLSTAEILFDNDISPRLVTMNSRVAFRVDGGPLDSRILVADEASHLAGLTLPVSTQRGLAMLGHLAGESVPVRRQDGRAETLHIDDVAYQPEAAARKADAADAPARGFEPAAAPPTVINLAARRAERAAAHAMFSRPDDDDPGPSAA
;
A
#
# COMPACT_ATOMS: atom_id res chain seq x y z
N MET A 1 -17.45 14.78 16.30
CA MET A 1 -17.23 15.23 14.91
C MET A 1 -16.00 14.50 14.40
N ALA A 2 -16.14 13.68 13.34
CA ALA A 2 -14.99 13.00 12.75
C ALA A 2 -14.05 14.05 12.15
N ARG A 3 -12.76 13.97 12.46
CA ARG A 3 -11.74 14.86 11.90
C ARG A 3 -11.55 14.43 10.44
N GLU A 4 -11.73 15.34 9.49
CA GLU A 4 -11.46 15.03 8.07
C GLU A 4 -10.03 14.52 7.91
N PRO A 5 -9.83 13.47 7.10
CA PRO A 5 -8.51 12.91 6.88
C PRO A 5 -7.61 13.96 6.24
N ARG A 6 -6.44 14.18 6.84
CA ARG A 6 -5.49 15.20 6.40
C ARG A 6 -4.63 14.74 5.22
N CYS A 7 -4.57 13.43 4.99
CA CYS A 7 -3.90 12.83 3.84
C CYS A 7 -4.52 11.47 3.50
N ARG A 8 -4.22 10.95 2.30
CA ARG A 8 -4.64 9.62 1.86
C ARG A 8 -3.41 8.74 1.65
N LEU A 9 -3.44 7.48 2.07
CA LEU A 9 -2.32 6.56 1.93
C LEU A 9 -2.79 5.23 1.34
N THR A 10 -1.92 4.54 0.61
CA THR A 10 -2.14 3.12 0.31
C THR A 10 -1.81 2.29 1.56
N LEU A 11 -2.31 1.06 1.64
CA LEU A 11 -1.94 0.15 2.74
C LEU A 11 -0.42 -0.10 2.78
N LYS A 12 0.21 -0.25 1.60
CA LYS A 12 1.65 -0.43 1.47
C LYS A 12 2.43 0.76 2.03
N ASP A 13 2.02 1.98 1.68
CA ASP A 13 2.68 3.20 2.13
C ASP A 13 2.49 3.42 3.63
N TYR A 14 1.31 3.08 4.16
CA TYR A 14 1.03 3.12 5.60
C TYR A 14 1.98 2.21 6.36
N THR A 15 2.09 0.93 5.98
CA THR A 15 3.01 -0.03 6.63
C THR A 15 4.47 0.40 6.50
N ALA A 16 4.87 0.99 5.37
CA ALA A 16 6.22 1.50 5.19
C ALA A 16 6.51 2.70 6.12
N LEU A 17 5.53 3.60 6.33
CA LEU A 17 5.65 4.69 7.30
C LEU A 17 5.66 4.20 8.75
N GLU A 18 4.90 3.16 9.11
CA GLU A 18 4.99 2.55 10.44
C GLU A 18 6.40 2.01 10.72
N ALA A 19 6.98 1.28 9.75
CA ALA A 19 8.34 0.79 9.86
C ALA A 19 9.37 1.94 9.95
N LEU A 20 9.14 3.04 9.22
CA LEU A 20 9.98 4.24 9.34
C LEU A 20 9.85 4.89 10.72
N LEU A 21 8.63 5.03 11.25
CA LEU A 21 8.36 5.60 12.56
C LEU A 21 9.12 4.82 13.65
N MET A 22 9.03 3.49 13.67
CA MET A 22 9.77 2.66 14.63
C MET A 22 11.28 2.93 14.59
N ARG A 23 11.86 3.09 13.39
CA ARG A 23 13.28 3.41 13.23
C ARG A 23 13.62 4.83 13.70
N CYS A 24 12.74 5.80 13.45
CA CYS A 24 12.90 7.19 13.87
C CYS A 24 12.78 7.33 15.39
N ASP A 25 11.83 6.65 16.02
CA ASP A 25 11.68 6.60 17.48
C ASP A 25 12.93 6.03 18.16
N ALA A 26 13.47 4.93 17.64
CA ALA A 26 14.71 4.34 18.16
C ALA A 26 15.93 5.28 18.09
N ARG A 27 15.91 6.28 17.19
CA ARG A 27 16.96 7.30 17.05
C ARG A 27 16.61 8.65 17.67
N ASN A 28 15.42 8.78 18.27
CA ASN A 28 14.88 10.04 18.78
C ASN A 28 14.88 11.15 17.72
N ASP A 29 14.49 10.80 16.49
CA ASP A 29 14.49 11.68 15.33
C ASP A 29 13.33 12.72 15.41
N PRO A 30 13.59 14.03 15.21
CA PRO A 30 12.56 15.06 15.28
C PRO A 30 11.42 14.91 14.26
N ILE A 31 11.57 14.06 13.22
CA ILE A 31 10.47 13.80 12.28
C ILE A 31 9.43 12.81 12.82
N ALA A 32 9.76 12.01 13.85
CA ALA A 32 8.86 10.96 14.36
C ALA A 32 7.46 11.47 14.74
N PRO A 33 7.29 12.61 15.45
CA PRO A 33 5.96 13.15 15.78
C PRO A 33 5.15 13.52 14.54
N VAL A 34 5.82 13.93 13.44
CA VAL A 34 5.16 14.30 12.18
C VAL A 34 4.65 13.04 11.46
N ILE A 35 5.46 11.97 11.45
CA ILE A 35 5.04 10.68 10.88
C ILE A 35 3.85 10.13 11.68
N HIS A 36 3.90 10.20 13.01
CA HIS A 36 2.81 9.77 13.88
C HIS A 36 1.51 10.56 13.61
N ASP A 37 1.54 11.90 13.56
CA ASP A 37 0.34 12.70 13.25
C ASP A 37 -0.24 12.33 11.88
N LYS A 38 0.64 12.14 10.88
CA LYS A 38 0.24 11.76 9.53
C LYS A 38 -0.44 10.39 9.50
N LEU A 39 0.13 9.38 10.15
CA LEU A 39 -0.47 8.04 10.27
C LEU A 39 -1.82 8.10 11.00
N SER A 40 -1.92 8.88 12.07
CA SER A 40 -3.14 8.99 12.89
C SER A 40 -4.33 9.69 12.20
N THR A 41 -4.08 10.37 11.08
CA THR A 41 -5.07 11.15 10.33
C THR A 41 -5.21 10.71 8.87
N ALA A 42 -4.54 9.61 8.48
CA ALA A 42 -4.57 9.10 7.13
C ALA A 42 -5.84 8.30 6.84
N GLU A 43 -6.43 8.55 5.67
CA GLU A 43 -7.42 7.66 5.05
C GLU A 43 -6.69 6.60 4.22
N ILE A 44 -7.02 5.32 4.43
CA ILE A 44 -6.43 4.22 3.66
C ILE A 44 -7.26 3.99 2.40
N LEU A 45 -6.60 4.04 1.24
CA LEU A 45 -7.18 3.78 -0.07
C LEU A 45 -6.80 2.39 -0.59
N PHE A 46 -7.69 1.79 -1.38
CA PHE A 46 -7.53 0.47 -1.98
C PHE A 46 -7.68 0.56 -3.50
N ASP A 47 -6.91 -0.26 -4.22
CA ASP A 47 -7.01 -0.54 -5.66
C ASP A 47 -7.51 0.63 -6.52
N ASN A 48 -8.81 0.65 -6.85
CA ASN A 48 -9.44 1.58 -7.77
C ASN A 48 -9.66 2.99 -7.20
N ASP A 49 -9.65 3.13 -5.87
CA ASP A 49 -9.80 4.42 -5.19
C ASP A 49 -8.50 5.25 -5.24
N ILE A 50 -7.39 4.59 -5.59
CA ILE A 50 -6.08 5.23 -5.71
C ILE A 50 -6.05 6.02 -7.03
N SER A 51 -6.22 7.33 -6.94
CA SER A 51 -6.10 8.25 -8.08
C SER A 51 -4.68 8.20 -8.66
N PRO A 52 -4.51 8.21 -10.00
CA PRO A 52 -3.18 8.32 -10.63
C PRO A 52 -2.46 9.65 -10.34
N ARG A 53 -3.19 10.64 -9.81
CA ARG A 53 -2.66 11.94 -9.38
C ARG A 53 -2.24 11.97 -7.91
N LEU A 54 -2.47 10.88 -7.18
CA LEU A 54 -2.06 10.76 -5.79
C LEU A 54 -0.57 10.46 -5.70
N VAL A 55 0.13 11.22 -4.87
CA VAL A 55 1.53 10.95 -4.58
C VAL A 55 1.61 9.72 -3.65
N THR A 56 2.09 8.61 -4.17
CA THR A 56 2.41 7.38 -3.40
C THR A 56 3.92 7.16 -3.33
N MET A 57 4.40 6.24 -2.49
CA MET A 57 5.82 5.91 -2.50
C MET A 57 6.26 5.37 -3.86
N ASN A 58 7.50 5.68 -4.25
CA ASN A 58 8.08 5.38 -5.56
C ASN A 58 7.41 6.10 -6.75
N SER A 59 6.51 7.04 -6.49
CA SER A 59 6.02 7.97 -7.52
C SER A 59 7.09 8.97 -7.95
N ARG A 60 7.06 9.38 -9.21
CA ARG A 60 7.82 10.52 -9.72
C ARG A 60 6.93 11.76 -9.71
N VAL A 61 7.33 12.76 -8.95
CA VAL A 61 6.53 13.95 -8.65
C VAL A 61 7.25 15.19 -9.14
N ALA A 62 6.53 16.02 -9.89
CA ALA A 62 6.96 17.36 -10.27
C ALA A 62 6.34 18.37 -9.29
N PHE A 63 7.16 19.23 -8.69
CA PHE A 63 6.73 20.15 -7.65
C PHE A 63 7.56 21.45 -7.63
N ARG A 64 7.03 22.48 -7.00
CA ARG A 64 7.71 23.76 -6.75
C ARG A 64 7.77 24.04 -5.26
N VAL A 65 8.82 24.72 -4.83
CA VAL A 65 8.97 25.24 -3.48
C VAL A 65 8.78 26.75 -3.52
N ASP A 66 7.80 27.27 -2.77
CA ASP A 66 7.52 28.71 -2.65
C ASP A 66 7.41 29.45 -4.00
N GLY A 67 6.79 28.81 -5.00
CA GLY A 67 6.64 29.38 -6.35
C GLY A 67 7.93 29.42 -7.18
N GLY A 68 9.00 28.78 -6.71
CA GLY A 68 10.27 28.68 -7.40
C GLY A 68 10.25 27.80 -8.66
N PRO A 69 11.44 27.41 -9.16
CA PRO A 69 11.54 26.55 -10.34
C PRO A 69 10.91 25.18 -10.09
N LEU A 70 10.42 24.57 -11.17
CA LEU A 70 9.90 23.20 -11.14
C LEU A 70 11.06 22.22 -10.91
N ASP A 71 10.93 21.38 -9.89
CA ASP A 71 11.80 20.24 -9.62
C ASP A 71 11.02 18.93 -9.82
N SER A 72 11.72 17.83 -10.09
CA SER A 72 11.10 16.51 -10.28
C SER A 72 11.92 15.44 -9.58
N ARG A 73 11.31 14.73 -8.63
CA ARG A 73 11.99 13.70 -7.82
C ARG A 73 11.15 12.44 -7.69
N ILE A 74 11.83 11.32 -7.43
CA ILE A 74 11.19 10.06 -7.04
C ILE A 74 11.10 10.01 -5.51
N LEU A 75 9.89 9.85 -4.96
CA LEU A 75 9.73 9.66 -3.52
C LEU A 75 10.18 8.24 -3.14
N VAL A 76 11.12 8.11 -2.21
CA VAL A 76 11.67 6.80 -1.81
C VAL A 76 11.46 6.53 -0.33
N ALA A 77 11.08 5.30 0.00
CA ALA A 77 10.84 4.87 1.38
C ALA A 77 12.14 4.73 2.20
N ASP A 78 13.24 4.42 1.50
CA ASP A 78 14.52 4.06 2.10
C ASP A 78 15.61 5.05 1.67
N GLU A 79 16.42 5.46 2.64
CA GLU A 79 17.60 6.31 2.45
C GLU A 79 18.68 5.57 1.62
N ALA A 80 18.75 4.24 1.66
CA ALA A 80 19.71 3.50 0.84
C ALA A 80 19.45 3.64 -0.68
N SER A 81 18.22 3.98 -1.05
CA SER A 81 17.85 4.30 -2.44
C SER A 81 18.08 5.78 -2.80
N HIS A 82 18.64 6.58 -1.87
CA HIS A 82 18.84 8.00 -2.10
C HIS A 82 19.94 8.25 -3.12
N LEU A 83 19.53 8.83 -4.24
CA LEU A 83 20.40 9.47 -5.21
C LEU A 83 20.11 10.96 -5.25
N ALA A 84 21.10 11.78 -4.85
CA ALA A 84 21.02 13.22 -4.89
C ALA A 84 20.69 13.71 -6.31
N GLY A 85 19.86 14.75 -6.41
CA GLY A 85 19.39 15.23 -7.72
C GLY A 85 18.19 14.47 -8.28
N LEU A 86 17.92 13.23 -7.84
CA LEU A 86 16.93 12.36 -8.49
C LEU A 86 15.85 11.82 -7.55
N THR A 87 16.19 11.60 -6.30
CA THR A 87 15.28 11.03 -5.30
C THR A 87 15.02 12.01 -4.17
N LEU A 88 13.92 11.78 -3.46
CA LEU A 88 13.55 12.49 -2.26
C LEU A 88 13.03 11.48 -1.22
N PRO A 89 13.80 11.18 -0.17
CA PRO A 89 13.37 10.24 0.86
C PRO A 89 12.13 10.75 1.62
N VAL A 90 11.20 9.85 1.93
CA VAL A 90 10.01 10.17 2.76
C VAL A 90 10.36 10.45 4.22
N SER A 91 11.58 10.14 4.64
CA SER A 91 12.22 10.55 5.90
C SER A 91 12.64 12.03 5.92
N THR A 92 12.54 12.74 4.79
CA THR A 92 12.69 14.20 4.77
C THR A 92 11.34 14.87 4.97
N GLN A 93 11.33 16.09 5.51
CA GLN A 93 10.07 16.84 5.71
C GLN A 93 9.31 17.09 4.41
N ARG A 94 10.02 17.37 3.30
CA ARG A 94 9.38 17.55 1.99
C ARG A 94 8.80 16.25 1.44
N GLY A 95 9.56 15.15 1.53
CA GLY A 95 9.10 13.84 1.07
C GLY A 95 7.88 13.36 1.86
N LEU A 96 7.92 13.50 3.19
CA LEU A 96 6.80 13.16 4.07
C LEU A 96 5.56 14.00 3.78
N ALA A 97 5.74 15.31 3.59
CA ALA A 97 4.63 16.22 3.36
C ALA A 97 3.93 16.00 2.02
N MET A 98 4.66 15.66 0.95
CA MET A 98 4.01 15.39 -0.35
C MET A 98 3.29 14.05 -0.40
N LEU A 99 3.77 13.05 0.35
CA LEU A 99 3.17 11.73 0.35
C LEU A 99 1.67 11.81 0.71
N GLY A 100 0.81 11.24 -0.11
CA GLY A 100 -0.63 11.20 0.13
C GLY A 100 -1.43 12.45 -0.22
N HIS A 101 -0.83 13.38 -0.97
CA HIS A 101 -1.49 14.54 -1.55
C HIS A 101 -1.69 14.40 -3.06
N LEU A 102 -2.64 15.16 -3.62
CA LEU A 102 -2.95 15.12 -5.06
C LEU A 102 -2.16 16.19 -5.83
N ALA A 103 -1.83 15.90 -7.09
CA ALA A 103 -1.38 16.93 -8.01
C ALA A 103 -2.41 18.06 -8.13
N GLY A 104 -1.96 19.30 -8.03
CA GLY A 104 -2.74 20.53 -7.91
C GLY A 104 -2.86 21.05 -6.48
N GLU A 105 -2.55 20.23 -5.46
CA GLU A 105 -2.57 20.65 -4.05
C GLU A 105 -1.29 21.39 -3.67
N SER A 106 -1.42 22.30 -2.70
CA SER A 106 -0.30 22.96 -2.03
C SER A 106 -0.23 22.50 -0.58
N VAL A 107 0.94 22.05 -0.15
CA VAL A 107 1.15 21.46 1.18
C VAL A 107 2.16 22.30 1.97
N PRO A 108 1.80 22.77 3.18
CA PRO A 108 2.75 23.48 4.03
C PRO A 108 3.76 22.50 4.64
N VAL A 109 5.03 22.90 4.66
CA VAL A 109 6.13 22.15 5.23
C VAL A 109 6.87 23.01 6.23
N ARG A 110 7.11 22.47 7.42
CA ARG A 110 8.03 23.08 8.38
C ARG A 110 9.39 22.45 8.19
N ARG A 111 10.40 23.27 7.93
CA ARG A 111 11.80 22.86 7.82
C ARG A 111 12.40 22.56 9.20
N GLN A 112 13.50 21.80 9.24
CA GLN A 112 14.23 21.49 10.47
C GLN A 112 14.77 22.75 11.16
N ASP A 113 15.05 23.80 10.39
CA ASP A 113 15.46 25.12 10.93
C ASP A 113 14.29 26.01 11.37
N GLY A 114 13.06 25.46 11.41
CA GLY A 114 11.86 26.15 11.84
C GLY A 114 11.20 27.05 10.79
N ARG A 115 11.83 27.23 9.62
CA ARG A 115 11.21 28.01 8.53
C ARG A 115 10.04 27.24 7.93
N ALA A 116 8.98 27.96 7.56
CA ALA A 116 7.88 27.39 6.80
C ALA A 116 8.14 27.60 5.30
N GLU A 117 7.83 26.59 4.51
CA GLU A 117 7.78 26.64 3.05
C GLU A 117 6.49 25.98 2.57
N THR A 118 6.07 26.28 1.34
CA THR A 118 4.91 25.65 0.70
C THR A 118 5.37 24.86 -0.51
N LEU A 119 5.02 23.58 -0.56
CA LEU A 119 5.22 22.74 -1.72
C LEU A 119 3.96 22.76 -2.58
N HIS A 120 4.09 23.15 -3.84
CA HIS A 120 3.02 22.97 -4.83
C HIS A 120 3.31 21.71 -5.64
N ILE A 121 2.38 20.75 -5.65
CA ILE A 121 2.53 19.52 -6.44
C ILE A 121 1.95 19.80 -7.82
N ASP A 122 2.79 20.06 -8.81
CA ASP A 122 2.34 20.33 -10.18
C ASP A 122 1.79 19.05 -10.84
N ASP A 123 2.51 17.93 -10.75
CA ASP A 123 2.14 16.67 -11.43
C ASP A 123 2.72 15.40 -10.78
N VAL A 124 2.08 14.26 -11.04
CA VAL A 124 2.59 12.92 -10.74
C VAL A 124 2.88 12.20 -12.07
N ALA A 125 4.10 12.36 -12.56
CA ALA A 125 4.54 11.86 -13.86
C ALA A 125 4.62 10.31 -13.92
N TYR A 126 4.77 9.65 -12.77
CA TYR A 126 4.71 8.20 -12.65
C TYR A 126 4.17 7.81 -11.29
N GLN A 127 3.28 6.81 -11.26
CA GLN A 127 2.76 6.19 -10.05
C GLN A 127 2.76 4.66 -10.23
N PRO A 128 3.33 3.89 -9.28
CA PRO A 128 3.38 2.43 -9.40
C PRO A 128 2.00 1.77 -9.39
N GLU A 129 1.04 2.27 -8.62
CA GLU A 129 -0.33 1.72 -8.58
C GLU A 129 -1.06 1.90 -9.91
N ALA A 130 -0.97 3.09 -10.53
CA ALA A 130 -1.51 3.32 -11.87
C ALA A 130 -0.82 2.47 -12.94
N ALA A 131 0.49 2.22 -12.82
CA ALA A 131 1.23 1.36 -13.74
C ALA A 131 0.79 -0.12 -13.62
N ALA A 132 0.64 -0.63 -12.39
CA ALA A 132 0.14 -1.98 -12.14
C ALA A 132 -1.27 -2.16 -12.71
N ARG A 133 -2.19 -1.21 -12.46
CA ARG A 133 -3.56 -1.25 -12.98
C ARG A 133 -3.61 -1.30 -14.51
N LYS A 134 -2.71 -0.61 -15.21
CA LYS A 134 -2.60 -0.67 -16.68
C LYS A 134 -2.10 -2.04 -17.16
N ALA A 135 -1.17 -2.65 -16.43
CA ALA A 135 -0.69 -3.99 -16.74
C ALA A 135 -1.80 -5.03 -16.55
N ASP A 136 -2.55 -4.95 -15.44
CA ASP A 136 -3.69 -5.84 -15.18
C ASP A 136 -4.80 -5.70 -16.24
N ALA A 137 -5.07 -4.47 -16.69
CA ALA A 137 -6.03 -4.21 -17.76
C ALA A 137 -5.56 -4.75 -19.13
N ALA A 138 -4.24 -4.81 -19.37
CA ALA A 138 -3.66 -5.36 -20.59
C ALA A 138 -3.59 -6.90 -20.56
N ASP A 139 -3.42 -7.50 -19.38
CA ASP A 139 -3.39 -8.95 -19.17
C ASP A 139 -4.79 -9.54 -18.91
N ALA A 140 -5.79 -8.70 -18.68
CA ALA A 140 -7.19 -9.12 -18.66
C ALA A 140 -7.48 -9.83 -19.98
N PRO A 141 -7.89 -11.12 -19.96
CA PRO A 141 -8.22 -11.81 -21.20
C PRO A 141 -9.28 -10.97 -21.89
N ALA A 142 -9.07 -10.68 -23.17
CA ALA A 142 -10.05 -10.06 -24.03
C ALA A 142 -11.31 -10.93 -24.01
N ARG A 143 -12.14 -10.75 -22.98
CA ARG A 143 -13.51 -11.23 -22.95
C ARG A 143 -14.25 -10.28 -23.86
N GLY A 144 -14.08 -10.52 -25.16
CA GLY A 144 -15.24 -10.49 -26.03
C GLY A 144 -16.28 -11.35 -25.34
N PHE A 145 -17.31 -10.72 -24.80
CA PHE A 145 -18.55 -11.42 -24.52
C PHE A 145 -19.17 -11.75 -25.88
N GLU A 146 -18.63 -12.76 -26.55
CA GLU A 146 -19.43 -13.56 -27.47
C GLU A 146 -20.19 -14.57 -26.60
N PRO A 147 -21.53 -14.67 -26.69
CA PRO A 147 -22.26 -15.69 -25.97
C PRO A 147 -22.04 -17.03 -26.70
N ALA A 148 -20.84 -17.59 -26.57
CA ALA A 148 -20.59 -18.99 -26.91
C ALA A 148 -21.08 -19.83 -25.73
N ALA A 149 -22.19 -20.53 -25.97
CA ALA A 149 -22.86 -21.42 -25.05
C ALA A 149 -21.93 -22.50 -24.48
N ALA A 150 -21.28 -22.20 -23.35
CA ALA A 150 -20.78 -23.20 -22.43
C ALA A 150 -21.39 -22.89 -21.05
N PRO A 151 -22.09 -23.85 -20.42
CA PRO A 151 -22.70 -23.59 -19.13
C PRO A 151 -21.61 -23.28 -18.10
N PRO A 152 -21.84 -22.34 -17.17
CA PRO A 152 -20.90 -22.10 -16.09
C PRO A 152 -20.77 -23.40 -15.29
N THR A 153 -19.54 -23.87 -15.09
CA THR A 153 -19.28 -25.00 -14.20
C THR A 153 -19.58 -24.55 -12.78
N VAL A 154 -20.81 -24.79 -12.32
CA VAL A 154 -21.23 -24.53 -10.95
C VAL A 154 -20.64 -25.63 -10.07
N ILE A 155 -19.65 -25.28 -9.25
CA ILE A 155 -19.10 -26.20 -8.26
C ILE A 155 -20.11 -26.33 -7.12
N ASN A 156 -20.81 -27.46 -7.07
CA ASN A 156 -21.73 -27.77 -5.97
C ASN A 156 -20.94 -28.14 -4.71
N LEU A 157 -20.82 -27.18 -3.80
CA LEU A 157 -20.07 -27.34 -2.56
C LEU A 157 -20.71 -28.35 -1.60
N ALA A 158 -22.03 -28.60 -1.70
CA ALA A 158 -22.71 -29.60 -0.89
C ALA A 158 -22.33 -31.02 -1.33
N ALA A 159 -22.25 -31.28 -2.63
CA ALA A 159 -21.79 -32.57 -3.17
C ALA A 159 -20.33 -32.85 -2.77
N ARG A 160 -19.45 -31.85 -2.88
CA ARG A 160 -18.04 -31.94 -2.45
C ARG A 160 -17.86 -32.23 -0.95
N ARG A 161 -18.77 -31.74 -0.09
CA ARG A 161 -18.75 -32.04 1.35
C ARG A 161 -19.16 -33.49 1.64
N ALA A 162 -20.16 -34.01 0.93
CA ALA A 162 -20.59 -35.40 1.09
C ALA A 162 -19.50 -36.40 0.65
N GLU A 163 -18.83 -36.14 -0.47
CA GLU A 163 -17.72 -36.96 -0.96
C GLU A 163 -16.53 -36.98 0.01
N ARG A 164 -16.21 -35.82 0.62
CA ARG A 164 -15.11 -35.72 1.60
C ARG A 164 -15.45 -36.42 2.91
N ALA A 165 -16.72 -36.41 3.33
CA ALA A 165 -17.19 -37.14 4.50
C ALA A 165 -17.18 -38.67 4.26
N ALA A 166 -17.59 -39.12 3.07
CA ALA A 166 -17.54 -40.52 2.68
C ALA A 166 -16.08 -41.04 2.59
N ALA A 167 -15.17 -40.23 2.04
CA ALA A 167 -13.74 -40.56 2.00
C ALA A 167 -13.16 -40.66 3.41
N HIS A 168 -13.52 -39.76 4.34
CA HIS A 168 -13.07 -39.83 5.73
C HIS A 168 -13.61 -41.07 6.47
N ALA A 169 -14.86 -41.47 6.20
CA ALA A 169 -15.46 -42.68 6.77
C ALA A 169 -14.81 -43.98 6.25
N MET A 170 -14.30 -44.01 5.02
CA MET A 170 -13.58 -45.17 4.47
C MET A 170 -12.18 -45.37 5.08
N PHE A 171 -11.59 -44.36 5.70
CA PHE A 171 -10.27 -44.45 6.36
C PHE A 171 -10.34 -44.74 7.87
N SER A 172 -11.55 -44.81 8.45
CA SER A 172 -11.73 -45.27 9.83
C SER A 172 -12.05 -46.76 9.84
N ARG A 173 -11.04 -47.61 10.04
CA ARG A 173 -11.24 -49.02 10.42
C ARG A 173 -11.71 -49.10 11.88
N PRO A 174 -12.69 -49.96 12.21
CA PRO A 174 -12.93 -50.39 13.58
C PRO A 174 -12.10 -51.66 13.86
N ASP A 175 -11.03 -51.53 14.63
CA ASP A 175 -10.56 -52.45 15.67
C ASP A 175 -9.11 -52.09 16.01
N ASP A 176 -8.90 -51.61 17.23
CA ASP A 176 -7.60 -51.61 17.89
C ASP A 176 -7.85 -52.21 19.29
N ASP A 177 -8.17 -53.51 19.29
CA ASP A 177 -8.19 -54.34 20.49
C ASP A 177 -6.73 -54.76 20.76
N ASP A 178 -5.95 -53.85 21.33
CA ASP A 178 -4.58 -54.10 21.79
C ASP A 178 -4.65 -54.68 23.22
N PRO A 179 -4.31 -55.96 23.45
CA PRO A 179 -4.26 -56.52 24.78
C PRO A 179 -2.97 -56.02 25.45
N GLY A 180 -3.11 -55.17 26.46
CA GLY A 180 -1.98 -54.67 27.25
C GLY A 180 -1.12 -55.79 27.86
N PRO A 181 0.17 -55.52 28.14
CA PRO A 181 1.10 -56.56 28.56
C PRO A 181 0.76 -57.08 29.97
N SER A 182 0.58 -58.40 30.10
CA SER A 182 0.46 -59.09 31.39
C SER A 182 1.78 -59.10 32.14
N ALA A 183 1.73 -58.69 33.40
CA ALA A 183 2.81 -58.79 34.37
C ALA A 183 3.06 -60.26 34.79
N ALA A 184 4.33 -60.66 34.81
CA ALA A 184 4.87 -61.77 35.60
C ALA A 184 6.33 -61.47 35.96
#